data_AF-A0A8C3LRR0-F1
#
_entry.id   AF-A0A8C3LRR0-F1
#
_cell.length_a   1.000
_cell.length_b   1.000
_cell.length_c   1.000
_cell.angle_alpha   90.00
_cell.angle_beta   90.00
_cell.angle_gamma   90.00
#
_symmetry.space_group_name_H-M   'P 1'
#
loop_
_entity.id
_entity.type
_entity.pdbx_description
1 polymer ?
#
loop_
_entity_poly.entity_id
_entity_poly.type
_entity_poly.pdbx_seq_one_letter_code
_entity_poly.pdbx_strand_id
1 'polypeptide(L)'
;MGRRPARCYRYCKNKPYPKSRFCRGVPDPKIRIFDLGRKKAKVDEFPLCGHMVSDEYEQLSSEALEAARICANKYMVKSCGKDGFHIRPQGTVARVHIGQVIMSIRTKAQNKEHVVEALRRAKFKFPGRQKINISKKWGFTKFNADAFEEMVAQKRLIPDGCGVKYVPGRGPLDRWRALHAA
;
A
#
# COMPACT_ATOMS: atom_id res chain seq x y z
N MET A 1 -15.10 23.57 17.74
CA MET A 1 -14.06 24.53 17.29
C MET A 1 -13.63 24.17 15.88
N GLY A 2 -13.55 25.15 14.98
CA GLY A 2 -13.17 24.92 13.58
C GLY A 2 -11.71 24.47 13.44
N ARG A 3 -11.44 23.59 12.46
CA ARG A 3 -10.07 23.13 12.17
C ARG A 3 -9.32 24.18 11.35
N ARG A 4 -8.02 24.33 11.62
CA ARG A 4 -7.14 25.19 10.81
C ARG A 4 -6.98 24.62 9.39
N PRO A 5 -6.80 25.47 8.37
CA PRO A 5 -6.58 25.01 7.00
C PRO A 5 -5.26 24.24 6.87
N ALA A 6 -5.23 23.24 5.98
CA ALA A 6 -4.09 22.33 5.81
C ALA A 6 -2.77 23.03 5.42
N ARG A 7 -2.85 24.23 4.82
CA ARG A 7 -1.68 25.06 4.48
C ARG A 7 -0.77 25.35 5.69
N CYS A 8 -1.32 25.40 6.90
CA CYS A 8 -0.56 25.65 8.13
C CYS A 8 0.34 24.46 8.52
N TYR A 9 -0.01 23.25 8.10
CA TYR A 9 0.65 22.01 8.51
C TYR A 9 1.33 21.25 7.36
N ARG A 10 1.20 21.74 6.11
CA ARG A 10 1.74 21.06 4.92
C ARG A 10 3.23 20.73 5.02
N TYR A 11 4.05 21.62 5.55
CA TYR A 11 5.51 21.46 5.54
C TYR A 11 6.04 20.83 6.82
N CYS A 12 7.00 19.90 6.67
CA CYS A 12 7.71 19.25 7.76
C CYS A 12 8.78 20.15 8.40
N LYS A 13 8.35 21.12 9.23
CA LYS A 13 9.28 22.08 9.87
C LYS A 13 9.88 21.60 11.19
N ASN A 14 9.07 20.96 12.04
CA ASN A 14 9.46 20.58 13.40
C ASN A 14 10.02 19.16 13.44
N LYS A 15 10.66 18.74 14.55
CA LYS A 15 11.00 17.32 14.79
C LYS A 15 9.73 16.45 14.91
N PRO A 16 9.78 15.14 14.60
CA PRO A 16 8.62 14.26 14.76
C PRO A 16 8.11 14.27 16.20
N TYR A 17 6.79 14.44 16.38
CA TYR A 17 6.15 14.52 17.69
C TYR A 17 5.07 13.43 17.82
N PRO A 18 5.45 12.19 18.19
CA PRO A 18 4.54 11.07 18.25
C PRO A 18 3.71 11.05 19.54
N LYS A 19 2.55 10.38 19.49
CA LYS A 19 1.77 9.99 20.68
C LYS A 19 2.69 9.15 21.57
N SER A 20 2.95 9.64 22.77
CA SER A 20 3.99 9.10 23.66
C SER A 20 3.65 9.34 25.13
N ARG A 21 4.47 8.80 26.05
CA ARG A 21 4.33 9.05 27.50
C ARG A 21 4.36 10.54 27.88
N PHE A 22 5.01 11.37 27.06
CA PHE A 22 5.16 12.82 27.26
C PHE A 22 4.06 13.63 26.56
N CYS A 23 3.44 13.08 25.52
CA CYS A 23 2.35 13.71 24.76
C CYS A 23 1.05 12.90 24.92
N ARG A 24 0.32 13.20 26.00
CA ARG A 24 -0.94 12.55 26.38
C ARG A 24 -2.14 13.34 25.85
N GLY A 25 -3.28 12.68 25.67
CA GLY A 25 -4.52 13.33 25.20
C GLY A 25 -4.56 13.64 23.70
N VAL A 26 -3.61 13.12 22.90
CA VAL A 26 -3.64 13.27 21.44
C VAL A 26 -4.85 12.53 20.87
N PRO A 27 -5.70 13.20 20.07
CA PRO A 27 -6.86 12.57 19.46
C PRO A 27 -6.42 11.47 18.49
N ASP A 28 -7.25 10.43 18.38
CA ASP A 28 -6.98 9.35 17.44
C ASP A 28 -7.11 9.81 15.98
N PRO A 29 -6.30 9.26 15.06
CA PRO A 29 -6.33 9.63 13.65
C PRO A 29 -7.68 9.30 13.02
N LYS A 30 -8.09 10.10 12.02
CA LYS A 30 -9.36 9.90 11.33
C LYS A 30 -9.38 8.58 10.54
N ILE A 31 -8.26 8.24 9.90
CA ILE A 31 -8.10 6.95 9.21
C ILE A 31 -7.90 5.83 10.25
N ARG A 32 -8.80 4.84 10.23
CA ARG A 32 -8.74 3.66 11.11
C ARG A 32 -8.55 2.35 10.34
N ILE A 33 -8.81 2.34 9.04
CA ILE A 33 -8.80 1.15 8.20
C ILE A 33 -7.76 1.31 7.10
N PHE A 34 -6.74 0.45 7.13
CA PHE A 34 -5.60 0.49 6.20
C PHE A 34 -5.62 -0.62 5.15
N ASP A 35 -6.55 -1.58 5.23
CA ASP A 35 -6.70 -2.62 4.21
C ASP A 35 -8.17 -2.70 3.80
N LEU A 36 -8.42 -2.61 2.49
CA LEU A 36 -9.76 -2.61 1.90
C LEU A 36 -9.89 -3.59 0.75
N GLY A 37 -11.13 -3.92 0.40
CA GLY A 37 -11.43 -4.97 -0.56
C GLY A 37 -11.11 -6.35 0.00
N ARG A 38 -10.68 -7.27 -0.86
CA ARG A 38 -10.39 -8.66 -0.50
C ARG A 38 -8.98 -8.81 0.10
N LYS A 39 -8.81 -8.37 1.35
CA LYS A 39 -7.54 -8.44 2.10
C LYS A 39 -6.98 -9.84 2.34
N LYS A 40 -7.85 -10.87 2.28
CA LYS A 40 -7.47 -12.29 2.40
C LYS A 40 -7.18 -12.95 1.04
N ALA A 41 -7.24 -12.20 -0.06
CA ALA A 41 -6.88 -12.74 -1.37
C ALA A 41 -5.46 -13.30 -1.32
N LYS A 42 -5.27 -14.48 -1.91
CA LYS A 42 -3.95 -15.07 -1.98
C LYS A 42 -3.04 -14.24 -2.90
N VAL A 43 -1.73 -14.44 -2.78
CA VAL A 43 -0.72 -13.63 -3.50
C VAL A 43 -0.75 -13.84 -5.01
N ASP A 44 -1.11 -15.02 -5.47
CA ASP A 44 -1.31 -15.43 -6.86
C ASP A 44 -2.50 -14.72 -7.54
N GLU A 45 -3.55 -14.39 -6.79
CA GLU A 45 -4.78 -13.84 -7.38
C GLU A 45 -4.64 -12.41 -7.94
N PHE A 46 -3.76 -11.58 -7.36
CA PHE A 46 -3.63 -10.15 -7.67
C PHE A 46 -2.19 -9.77 -8.05
N PRO A 47 -1.76 -10.07 -9.29
CA PRO A 47 -0.41 -9.80 -9.77
C PRO A 47 -0.12 -8.32 -10.03
N LEU A 48 -1.12 -7.55 -10.48
CA LEU A 48 -0.92 -6.14 -10.83
C LEU A 48 -0.91 -5.28 -9.58
N CYS A 49 0.04 -4.34 -9.48
CA CYS A 49 0.04 -3.32 -8.44
C CYS A 49 0.22 -1.90 -9.00
N GLY A 50 -0.65 -0.98 -8.56
CA GLY A 50 -0.49 0.45 -8.76
C GLY A 50 -0.14 1.16 -7.46
N HIS A 51 0.83 2.08 -7.52
CA HIS A 51 1.27 2.92 -6.41
C HIS A 51 0.99 4.39 -6.71
N MET A 52 0.59 5.11 -5.68
CA MET A 52 0.60 6.57 -5.67
C MET A 52 1.74 7.03 -4.77
N VAL A 53 2.62 7.86 -5.34
CA VAL A 53 3.91 8.26 -4.79
C VAL A 53 3.95 9.78 -4.63
N SER A 54 4.50 10.28 -3.53
CA SER A 54 4.71 11.73 -3.35
C SER A 54 5.96 12.21 -4.09
N ASP A 55 5.86 13.34 -4.80
CA ASP A 55 7.02 14.06 -5.33
C ASP A 55 7.50 15.17 -4.38
N GLU A 56 6.85 15.34 -3.24
CA GLU A 56 7.15 16.41 -2.28
C GLU A 56 7.45 15.87 -0.89
N TYR A 57 8.27 16.61 -0.15
CA TYR A 57 8.46 16.42 1.28
C TYR A 57 7.40 17.20 2.05
N GLU A 58 6.35 16.51 2.49
CA GLU A 58 5.18 17.14 3.10
C GLU A 58 4.53 16.29 4.21
N GLN A 59 3.61 16.89 4.96
CA GLN A 59 2.78 16.22 5.94
C GLN A 59 1.38 16.00 5.38
N LEU A 60 1.00 14.74 5.28
CA LEU A 60 -0.36 14.34 4.92
C LEU A 60 -1.21 14.16 6.17
N SER A 61 -2.34 14.87 6.22
CA SER A 61 -3.29 14.77 7.32
C SER A 61 -4.03 13.42 7.31
N SER A 62 -4.44 12.95 8.49
CA SER A 62 -5.24 11.73 8.62
C SER A 62 -6.58 11.82 7.88
N GLU A 63 -7.10 13.03 7.73
CA GLU A 63 -8.30 13.38 7.01
C GLU A 63 -8.12 13.23 5.50
N ALA A 64 -6.99 13.72 4.97
CA ALA A 64 -6.66 13.55 3.55
C ALA A 64 -6.50 12.07 3.21
N LEU A 65 -5.83 11.32 4.08
CA LEU A 65 -5.68 9.87 3.93
C LEU A 65 -7.03 9.15 3.93
N GLU A 66 -7.93 9.49 4.86
CA GLU A 66 -9.27 8.91 4.91
C GLU A 66 -10.12 9.29 3.69
N ALA A 67 -10.07 10.56 3.27
CA ALA A 67 -10.80 11.04 2.09
C ALA A 67 -10.31 10.35 0.81
N ALA A 68 -8.99 10.21 0.64
CA ALA A 68 -8.39 9.49 -0.46
C ALA A 68 -8.77 8.01 -0.46
N ARG A 69 -8.76 7.37 0.72
CA ARG A 69 -9.16 5.97 0.90
C ARG A 69 -10.61 5.74 0.48
N ILE A 70 -11.53 6.57 0.96
CA ILE A 70 -12.96 6.49 0.61
C ILE A 70 -13.12 6.70 -0.90
N CYS A 71 -12.44 7.69 -1.46
CA CYS A 71 -12.52 8.02 -2.88
C CYS A 71 -12.06 6.87 -3.78
N ALA A 72 -10.89 6.30 -3.51
CA ALA A 72 -10.36 5.15 -4.24
C ALA A 72 -11.27 3.93 -4.09
N ASN A 73 -11.71 3.61 -2.87
CA ASN A 73 -12.57 2.47 -2.61
C ASN A 73 -13.92 2.58 -3.31
N LYS A 74 -14.57 3.75 -3.26
CA LYS A 74 -15.88 3.96 -3.90
C LYS A 74 -15.80 3.72 -5.42
N TYR A 75 -14.73 4.17 -6.07
CA TYR A 75 -14.52 3.94 -7.49
C TYR A 75 -14.23 2.46 -7.79
N MET A 76 -13.30 1.85 -7.05
CA MET A 76 -12.91 0.45 -7.28
C MET A 76 -14.06 -0.54 -7.02
N VAL A 77 -14.90 -0.31 -6.01
CA VAL A 77 -16.09 -1.14 -5.77
C VAL A 77 -17.09 -1.04 -6.93
N LYS A 78 -17.28 0.17 -7.49
CA LYS A 78 -18.18 0.38 -8.62
C LYS A 78 -17.67 -0.30 -9.90
N SER A 79 -16.37 -0.23 -10.17
CA SER A 79 -15.79 -0.71 -11.43
C SER A 79 -15.39 -2.18 -11.41
N CYS A 80 -14.80 -2.67 -10.32
CA CYS A 80 -14.18 -4.00 -10.24
C CYS A 80 -14.89 -4.94 -9.26
N GLY A 81 -15.92 -4.47 -8.55
CA GLY A 81 -16.54 -5.19 -7.45
C GLY A 81 -15.68 -5.23 -6.18
N LYS A 82 -16.31 -5.47 -5.03
CA LYS A 82 -15.65 -5.47 -3.72
C LYS A 82 -14.54 -6.52 -3.60
N ASP A 83 -14.68 -7.64 -4.31
CA ASP A 83 -13.75 -8.77 -4.27
C ASP A 83 -12.68 -8.72 -5.37
N GLY A 84 -12.71 -7.71 -6.24
CA GLY A 84 -11.79 -7.58 -7.37
C GLY A 84 -10.46 -6.90 -7.06
N PHE A 85 -10.26 -6.40 -5.83
CA PHE A 85 -9.07 -5.61 -5.49
C PHE A 85 -8.70 -5.68 -4.02
N HIS A 86 -7.48 -5.22 -3.71
CA HIS A 86 -7.01 -4.93 -2.36
C HIS A 86 -6.30 -3.57 -2.33
N ILE A 87 -6.83 -2.60 -1.59
CA ILE A 87 -6.22 -1.27 -1.39
C ILE A 87 -5.52 -1.24 -0.04
N ARG A 88 -4.33 -0.65 0.00
CA ARG A 88 -3.54 -0.38 1.20
C ARG A 88 -2.99 1.05 1.22
N PRO A 89 -3.61 1.98 1.96
CA PRO A 89 -2.96 3.23 2.36
C PRO A 89 -1.82 2.96 3.34
N GLN A 90 -0.73 3.69 3.21
CA GLN A 90 0.45 3.58 4.05
C GLN A 90 0.37 4.64 5.18
N GLY A 91 0.37 4.17 6.43
CA GLY A 91 0.53 5.01 7.63
C GLY A 91 -0.72 5.78 8.08
N THR A 92 -0.67 6.29 9.32
CA THR A 92 -1.76 7.00 10.04
C THR A 92 -1.73 8.52 9.85
N VAL A 93 -0.54 9.13 9.90
CA VAL A 93 -0.23 10.54 9.59
C VAL A 93 1.19 10.55 9.07
N ALA A 94 1.40 10.96 7.83
CA ALA A 94 2.65 10.69 7.15
C ALA A 94 3.41 11.98 6.90
N ARG A 95 4.56 12.12 7.57
CA ARG A 95 5.67 12.84 6.96
C ARG A 95 6.10 11.98 5.78
N VAL A 96 5.78 12.43 4.58
CA VAL A 96 6.07 11.69 3.35
C VAL A 96 7.29 12.31 2.72
N HIS A 97 8.27 11.47 2.40
CA HIS A 97 9.44 11.85 1.64
C HIS A 97 9.19 11.76 0.14
N ILE A 98 10.02 12.45 -0.63
CA ILE A 98 10.03 12.36 -2.09
C ILE A 98 10.28 10.90 -2.49
N GLY A 99 9.45 10.36 -3.37
CA GLY A 99 9.52 8.96 -3.82
C GLY A 99 8.85 7.95 -2.87
N GLN A 100 8.31 8.38 -1.73
CA GLN A 100 7.63 7.48 -0.80
C GLN A 100 6.20 7.18 -1.26
N VAL A 101 5.83 5.89 -1.21
CA VAL A 101 4.49 5.41 -1.56
C VAL A 101 3.49 5.77 -0.47
N ILE A 102 2.39 6.41 -0.85
CA ILE A 102 1.30 6.81 0.05
C ILE A 102 0.18 5.77 0.04
N MET A 103 -0.20 5.26 -1.14
CA MET A 103 -1.30 4.31 -1.30
C MET A 103 -0.97 3.32 -2.39
N SER A 104 -1.31 2.05 -2.16
CA SER A 104 -1.11 0.97 -3.13
C SER A 104 -2.42 0.24 -3.38
N ILE A 105 -2.65 -0.20 -4.61
CA ILE A 105 -3.78 -1.04 -4.99
C ILE A 105 -3.22 -2.24 -5.73
N ARG A 106 -3.63 -3.45 -5.35
CA ARG A 106 -3.39 -4.65 -6.16
C ARG A 106 -4.68 -5.25 -6.67
N THR A 107 -4.65 -5.79 -7.89
CA THR A 107 -5.81 -6.36 -8.58
C THR A 107 -5.35 -7.27 -9.73
N LYS A 108 -6.29 -7.79 -10.52
CA LYS A 108 -6.03 -8.51 -11.77
C LYS A 108 -5.58 -7.55 -12.86
N ALA A 109 -4.77 -8.04 -13.80
CA ALA A 109 -4.21 -7.22 -14.90
C ALA A 109 -5.28 -6.48 -15.73
N GLN A 110 -6.46 -7.08 -15.89
CA GLN A 110 -7.62 -6.52 -16.60
C GLN A 110 -8.08 -5.16 -16.04
N ASN A 111 -7.91 -4.92 -14.75
CA ASN A 111 -8.42 -3.72 -14.07
C ASN A 111 -7.39 -2.57 -14.04
N LYS A 112 -6.34 -2.63 -14.85
CA LYS A 112 -5.23 -1.66 -14.82
C LYS A 112 -5.70 -0.21 -14.94
N GLU A 113 -6.57 0.06 -15.91
CA GLU A 113 -7.07 1.41 -16.17
C GLU A 113 -7.90 1.95 -15.00
N HIS A 114 -8.71 1.08 -14.39
CA HIS A 114 -9.49 1.43 -13.20
C HIS A 114 -8.60 1.75 -12.00
N VAL A 115 -7.47 1.06 -11.84
CA VAL A 115 -6.50 1.41 -10.78
C VAL A 115 -5.90 2.79 -11.01
N VAL A 116 -5.50 3.11 -12.24
CA VAL A 116 -4.95 4.43 -12.57
C VAL A 116 -5.99 5.52 -12.30
N GLU A 117 -7.24 5.31 -12.71
CA GLU A 117 -8.31 6.27 -12.46
C GLU A 117 -8.66 6.41 -10.97
N ALA A 118 -8.67 5.31 -10.20
CA ALA A 118 -8.87 5.35 -8.75
C ALA A 118 -7.81 6.18 -8.06
N LEU A 119 -6.53 5.96 -8.39
CA LEU A 119 -5.40 6.70 -7.85
C LEU A 119 -5.39 8.16 -8.35
N ARG A 120 -5.85 8.42 -9.59
CA ARG A 120 -6.02 9.78 -10.10
C ARG A 120 -7.08 10.54 -9.32
N ARG A 121 -8.18 9.91 -8.92
CA ARG A 121 -9.20 10.54 -8.07
C ARG A 121 -8.70 10.76 -6.64
N ALA A 122 -7.96 9.79 -6.11
CA ALA A 122 -7.37 9.87 -4.78
C ALA A 122 -6.32 10.99 -4.67
N LYS A 123 -5.50 11.21 -5.70
CA LYS A 123 -4.44 12.24 -5.67
C LYS A 123 -4.98 13.65 -5.43
N PHE A 124 -6.18 13.97 -5.92
CA PHE A 124 -6.83 15.27 -5.69
C PHE A 124 -7.23 15.51 -4.21
N LYS A 125 -7.11 14.50 -3.34
CA LYS A 125 -7.33 14.64 -1.90
C LYS A 125 -6.05 14.97 -1.14
N PHE A 126 -4.90 14.92 -1.80
CA PHE A 126 -3.62 15.27 -1.21
C PHE A 126 -3.15 16.66 -1.67
N PRO A 127 -2.43 17.40 -0.80
CA PRO A 127 -1.67 18.57 -1.22
C PRO A 127 -0.50 18.18 -2.14
N GLY A 128 0.08 19.13 -2.87
CA GLY A 128 1.30 18.88 -3.63
C GLY A 128 1.11 18.01 -4.88
N ARG A 129 2.24 17.50 -5.40
CA ARG A 129 2.28 16.66 -6.59
C ARG A 129 2.45 15.19 -6.22
N GLN A 130 1.54 14.35 -6.71
CA GLN A 130 1.67 12.89 -6.66
C GLN A 130 1.81 12.30 -8.06
N LYS A 131 2.65 11.28 -8.15
CA LYS A 131 2.79 10.42 -9.32
C LYS A 131 2.06 9.10 -9.13
N ILE A 132 1.56 8.55 -10.22
CA ILE A 132 0.95 7.24 -10.27
C ILE A 132 1.91 6.34 -11.04
N ASN A 133 2.31 5.24 -10.41
CA ASN A 133 3.28 4.30 -10.95
C ASN A 133 2.63 2.92 -10.98
N ILE A 134 2.72 2.22 -12.11
CA ILE A 134 2.44 0.79 -12.16
C ILE A 134 3.72 0.06 -11.79
N SER A 135 3.64 -0.79 -10.77
CA SER A 135 4.77 -1.55 -10.26
C SER A 135 5.13 -2.67 -11.24
N LYS A 136 6.42 -2.94 -11.38
CA LYS A 136 6.93 -4.16 -12.01
C LYS A 136 6.91 -5.36 -11.05
N LYS A 137 6.56 -5.13 -9.78
CA LYS A 137 6.52 -6.17 -8.75
C LYS A 137 5.21 -6.93 -8.77
N TRP A 138 5.26 -8.18 -8.33
CA TRP A 138 4.08 -9.02 -8.19
C TRP A 138 3.25 -8.57 -6.97
N GLY A 139 2.12 -7.89 -7.22
CA GLY A 139 1.22 -7.41 -6.19
C GLY A 139 1.93 -6.55 -5.13
N PHE A 140 1.76 -6.90 -3.85
CA PHE A 140 2.42 -6.24 -2.73
C PHE A 140 3.74 -6.89 -2.31
N THR A 141 4.27 -7.81 -3.11
CA THR A 141 5.54 -8.46 -2.81
C THR A 141 6.73 -7.57 -3.20
N LYS A 142 7.93 -7.98 -2.77
CA LYS A 142 9.17 -7.30 -3.12
C LYS A 142 9.78 -7.78 -4.45
N PHE A 143 9.24 -8.86 -5.04
CA PHE A 143 9.80 -9.55 -6.20
C PHE A 143 9.19 -9.02 -7.50
N ASN A 144 9.97 -9.02 -8.58
CA ASN A 144 9.50 -8.64 -9.91
C ASN A 144 8.52 -9.70 -10.44
N ALA A 145 7.53 -9.28 -11.22
CA ALA A 145 6.53 -10.16 -11.80
C ALA A 145 7.18 -11.23 -12.70
N ASP A 146 8.15 -10.81 -13.53
CA ASP A 146 8.83 -11.66 -14.50
C ASP A 146 9.54 -12.88 -13.86
N ALA A 147 10.10 -12.70 -12.66
CA ALA A 147 10.82 -13.76 -11.94
C ALA A 147 9.96 -14.47 -10.88
N PHE A 148 8.74 -13.98 -10.61
CA PHE A 148 7.94 -14.48 -9.48
C PHE A 148 7.52 -15.93 -9.69
N GLU A 149 7.03 -16.24 -10.90
CA GLU A 149 6.56 -17.59 -11.25
C GLU A 149 7.71 -18.60 -11.22
N GLU A 150 8.89 -18.24 -11.74
CA GLU A 150 10.09 -19.07 -11.69
C GLU A 150 10.54 -19.35 -10.25
N MET A 151 10.56 -18.32 -9.39
CA MET A 151 10.95 -18.49 -7.99
C MET A 151 9.95 -19.34 -7.20
N VAL A 152 8.67 -19.31 -7.56
CA VAL A 152 7.65 -20.20 -6.98
C VAL A 152 7.85 -21.62 -7.49
N ALA A 153 8.09 -21.81 -8.80
CA ALA A 153 8.37 -23.12 -9.39
C ALA A 153 9.62 -23.79 -8.79
N GLN A 154 10.68 -23.01 -8.54
CA GLN A 154 11.91 -23.46 -7.86
C GLN A 154 11.73 -23.66 -6.34
N LYS A 155 10.53 -23.46 -5.79
CA LYS A 155 10.24 -23.51 -4.34
C LYS A 155 11.09 -22.56 -3.49
N ARG A 156 11.64 -21.50 -4.11
CA ARG A 156 12.32 -20.40 -3.43
C ARG A 156 11.33 -19.43 -2.78
N LEU A 157 10.11 -19.38 -3.30
CA LEU A 157 8.98 -18.65 -2.73
C LEU A 157 7.84 -19.61 -2.42
N ILE A 158 7.38 -19.55 -1.18
CA ILE A 158 6.21 -20.29 -0.72
C ILE A 158 5.08 -19.29 -0.48
N PRO A 159 3.91 -19.44 -1.13
CA PRO A 159 2.74 -18.62 -0.85
C PRO A 159 2.33 -18.71 0.63
N ASP A 160 2.14 -17.56 1.28
CA ASP A 160 1.72 -17.45 2.68
C ASP A 160 0.56 -16.45 2.79
N GLY A 161 -0.61 -16.90 2.32
CA GLY A 161 -1.81 -16.07 2.21
C GLY A 161 -1.61 -14.87 1.28
N CYS A 162 -1.72 -13.66 1.82
CA CYS A 162 -1.55 -12.41 1.07
C CYS A 162 -0.10 -12.16 0.62
N GLY A 163 0.87 -12.76 1.31
CA GLY A 163 2.30 -12.58 1.09
C GLY A 163 3.00 -13.84 0.59
N VAL A 164 4.34 -13.80 0.63
CA VAL A 164 5.21 -14.93 0.32
C VAL A 164 6.31 -15.04 1.36
N LYS A 165 6.67 -16.28 1.67
CA LYS A 165 7.86 -16.60 2.45
C LYS A 165 9.01 -16.95 1.51
N TYR A 166 10.12 -16.24 1.67
CA TYR A 166 11.35 -16.56 0.96
C TYR A 166 12.08 -17.69 1.67
N VAL A 167 12.51 -18.69 0.91
CA VAL A 167 13.32 -19.82 1.38
C VAL A 167 14.80 -19.53 1.10
N PRO A 168 15.57 -19.09 2.11
CA PRO A 168 16.99 -18.81 1.92
C PRO A 168 17.78 -20.11 1.71
N GLY A 169 18.94 -20.02 1.06
CA GLY A 169 19.92 -21.11 1.03
C GLY A 169 20.69 -21.31 2.34
N ARG A 170 20.15 -20.83 3.48
CA ARG A 170 20.77 -20.86 4.79
C ARG A 170 19.79 -21.45 5.80
N GLY A 171 20.24 -22.42 6.59
CA GLY A 171 19.44 -23.10 7.60
C GLY A 171 19.72 -24.61 7.65
N PRO A 172 19.03 -25.36 8.53
CA PRO A 172 19.20 -26.80 8.62
C PRO A 172 18.90 -27.50 7.29
N LEU A 173 19.81 -28.37 6.85
CA LEU A 173 19.73 -29.04 5.55
C LEU A 173 18.48 -29.93 5.44
N ASP A 174 18.06 -30.56 6.54
CA ASP A 174 16.87 -31.40 6.58
C ASP A 174 15.60 -30.63 6.21
N ARG A 175 15.47 -29.38 6.69
CA ARG A 175 14.34 -28.50 6.32
C ARG A 175 14.39 -28.12 4.85
N TRP A 176 15.58 -27.89 4.31
CA TRP A 176 15.75 -27.57 2.90
C TRP A 176 15.39 -28.76 2.02
N ARG A 177 15.90 -29.95 2.35
CA ARG A 177 15.58 -31.22 1.68
C ARG A 177 14.09 -31.51 1.74
N ALA A 178 13.45 -31.43 2.92
CA ALA A 178 12.02 -31.68 3.07
C ALA A 178 11.14 -30.77 2.17
N LEU A 179 11.55 -29.52 1.96
CA LEU A 179 10.83 -28.59 1.08
C LEU A 179 11.01 -28.92 -0.41
N HIS A 180 12.17 -29.46 -0.81
CA HIS A 180 12.54 -29.74 -2.21
C HIS A 180 12.46 -31.23 -2.57
N ALA A 181 12.06 -32.10 -1.63
CA ALA A 181 11.97 -33.56 -1.82
C ALA A 181 10.77 -34.01 -2.66
N ALA A 182 10.04 -33.08 -3.29
CA ALA A 182 8.90 -33.34 -4.16
C ALA A 182 9.06 -32.57 -5.48
#